data_AF-A0A0S7ZH87-F1
#
_entry.id   AF-A0A0S7ZH87-F1
#
_cell.length_a   1.000
_cell.length_b   1.000
_cell.length_c   1.000
_cell.angle_alpha   90.00
_cell.angle_beta   90.00
_cell.angle_gamma   90.00
#
_symmetry.space_group_name_H-M   'P 1'
#
loop_
_entity.id
_entity.type
_entity.pdbx_description
1 polymer ?
#
loop_
_entity_poly.entity_id
_entity_poly.type
_entity_poly.pdbx_seq_one_letter_code
_entity_poly.pdbx_strand_id
1 'polypeptide(L)' 'MGLIAAEHMGPLLYALELCALSMDQAGRSEDAVYYRSLARQLAEAGGTPPDADGGSDPTP' A
#
# COMPACT_ATOMS: atom_id res chain seq x y z
N MET A 1 -12.46 11.91 0.08
CA MET A 1 -11.92 10.82 0.94
C MET A 1 -10.53 10.31 0.51
N GLY A 2 -9.92 10.78 -0.59
CA GLY A 2 -8.60 10.28 -1.03
C GLY A 2 -7.38 10.89 -0.30
N LEU A 3 -7.48 12.14 0.18
CA LEU A 3 -6.35 12.86 0.77
C LEU A 3 -5.92 12.26 2.13
N ILE A 4 -6.90 11.89 2.97
CA ILE A 4 -6.68 11.26 4.28
C ILE A 4 -6.03 9.88 4.11
N ALA A 5 -6.42 9.13 3.06
CA ALA A 5 -5.85 7.82 2.80
C ALA A 5 -4.37 7.91 2.39
N ALA A 6 -4.00 8.91 1.58
CA ALA A 6 -2.61 9.10 1.14
C ALA A 6 -1.68 9.53 2.29
N GLU A 7 -2.11 10.44 3.17
CA GLU A 7 -1.30 10.89 4.32
C GLU A 7 -1.11 9.80 5.38
N HIS A 8 -2.09 8.91 5.56
CA HIS A 8 -1.97 7.79 6.50
C HIS A 8 -1.40 6.52 5.89
N MET A 9 -1.15 6.48 4.57
CA MET A 9 -0.66 5.27 3.91
C MET A 9 0.71 4.85 4.47
N GLY A 10 1.66 5.77 4.65
CA GLY A 10 2.96 5.48 5.26
C GLY A 10 2.85 4.89 6.67
N PRO A 11 2.15 5.56 7.61
CA PRO A 11 1.89 5.02 8.95
C PRO A 11 1.19 3.66 8.96
N LEU A 12 0.22 3.42 8.06
CA LEU A 12 -0.50 2.15 7.97
C LEU A 12 0.40 1.01 7.47
N LEU A 13 1.23 1.26 6.45
CA LEU A 13 2.19 0.28 5.94
C LEU A 13 3.23 -0.07 7.00
N TYR A 14 3.69 0.93 7.77
CA TYR A 14 4.61 0.70 8.89
C TYR A 14 3.99 -0.19 9.97
N ALA A 15 2.73 0.05 10.35
CA ALA A 15 2.03 -0.78 11.33
C ALA A 15 1.89 -2.24 10.86
N LEU A 16 1.63 -2.46 9.56
CA LEU A 16 1.55 -3.81 8.98
C LEU A 16 2.88 -4.54 9.01
N GLU A 17 4.00 -3.85 8.73
CA GLU A 17 5.33 -4.47 8.83
C GLU A 17 5.68 -4.81 10.27
N LEU A 18 5.31 -3.96 11.24
CA LEU A 18 5.48 -4.24 12.66
C LEU A 18 4.70 -5.50 13.10
N CYS A 19 3.47 -5.64 12.64
CA CYS A 19 2.67 -6.86 12.85
C CYS A 19 3.35 -8.08 12.22
N ALA A 20 3.83 -7.97 10.97
CA ALA A 20 4.52 -9.06 10.30
C ALA A 20 5.77 -9.50 11.07
N LEU A 21 6.59 -8.55 11.52
CA LEU A 21 7.77 -8.80 12.34
C LEU A 21 7.43 -9.46 13.67
N SER A 22 6.33 -9.06 14.30
CA SER A 22 5.86 -9.68 15.55
C SER A 22 5.40 -11.12 15.34
N MET A 23 4.70 -11.40 14.24
CA MET A 23 4.27 -12.77 13.92
C MET A 23 5.45 -13.67 13.59
N ASP A 24 6.43 -13.15 12.84
CA ASP A 24 7.64 -13.90 12.48
C ASP A 24 8.46 -14.27 13.74
N GLN A 25 8.63 -13.33 14.66
CA GLN A 25 9.27 -13.59 15.96
C GLN A 25 8.50 -14.59 16.84
N ALA A 26 7.19 -14.71 16.65
CA ALA A 26 6.35 -15.70 17.33
C ALA A 26 6.36 -17.08 16.64
N GLY A 27 7.16 -17.27 15.57
CA GLY A 27 7.19 -18.51 14.78
C GLY A 27 5.97 -18.69 13.87
N ARG A 28 5.16 -17.64 13.68
CA ARG A 28 3.94 -17.63 12.87
C ARG A 28 4.24 -17.09 11.47
N SER A 29 5.14 -17.76 10.74
CA SER A 29 5.64 -17.26 9.45
C SER A 29 4.56 -17.11 8.38
N GLU A 30 3.51 -17.93 8.38
CA GLU A 30 2.37 -17.78 7.46
C GLU A 30 1.63 -16.45 7.68
N ASP A 31 1.41 -16.07 8.94
CA ASP A 31 0.77 -14.79 9.28
C ASP A 31 1.67 -13.60 8.95
N ALA A 32 2.99 -13.75 9.13
CA ALA A 32 3.96 -12.73 8.72
C ALA A 32 3.93 -12.48 7.21
N VAL A 33 3.86 -13.55 6.40
CA VAL A 33 3.70 -13.47 4.95
C VAL A 33 2.37 -12.80 4.60
N TYR A 34 1.29 -13.15 5.29
CA TYR A 34 -0.02 -12.53 5.11
C TYR A 34 0.05 -11.00 5.31
N TYR A 35 0.57 -10.52 6.44
CA TYR A 35 0.64 -9.07 6.72
C TYR A 35 1.48 -8.31 5.68
N ARG A 36 2.59 -8.89 5.21
CA ARG A 36 3.41 -8.29 4.14
C ARG A 36 2.68 -8.25 2.80
N SER A 37 1.94 -9.31 2.47
CA SER A 37 1.14 -9.36 1.24
C SER A 37 0.01 -8.32 1.25
N LEU A 38 -0.59 -8.06 2.41
CA LEU A 38 -1.60 -7.04 2.59
C LEU A 38 -1.01 -5.63 2.46
N ALA A 39 0.15 -5.37 3.09
CA ALA A 39 0.86 -4.10 2.95
C ALA A 39 1.18 -3.78 1.49
N ARG A 40 1.64 -4.79 0.74
CA ARG A 40 1.90 -4.64 -0.69
C ARG A 40 0.66 -4.27 -1.49
N GLN A 41 -0.45 -4.98 -1.30
CA GLN A 41 -1.72 -4.67 -1.98
C GLN A 41 -2.22 -3.25 -1.65
N LEU A 42 -2.07 -2.81 -0.40
CA LEU A 42 -2.44 -1.44 0.00
C LEU A 42 -1.54 -0.38 -0.63
N ALA A 43 -0.24 -0.63 -0.70
CA ALA A 43 0.70 0.26 -1.37
C ALA A 43 0.42 0.37 -2.87
N GLU A 44 0.09 -0.75 -3.52
CA GLU A 44 -0.29 -0.79 -4.94
C GLU A 44 -1.60 -0.03 -5.19
N ALA A 45 -2.63 -0.26 -4.36
CA ALA A 45 -3.91 0.44 -4.47
C ALA A 45 -3.84 1.95 -4.12
N GLY A 46 -2.94 2.34 -3.23
CA GLY A 46 -2.70 3.72 -2.82
C GLY A 46 -1.72 4.49 -3.71
N GLY A 47 -0.92 3.78 -4.50
CA GLY A 47 0.15 4.32 -5.34
C GLY A 47 -0.24 4.58 -6.78
N THR A 48 -1.45 4.21 -7.22
CA THR A 48 -2.01 4.64 -8.51
C THR A 48 -2.57 6.06 -8.35
N PRO A 49 -1.87 7.13 -8.78
CA PRO A 49 -2.57 8.36 -9.10
C PRO A 49 -3.62 8.03 -10.17
N PRO A 50 -4.82 8.63 -10.14
CA PRO A 50 -5.77 8.48 -11.23
C PRO A 50 -5.03 8.84 -12.51
N ASP A 51 -5.07 7.96 -13.51
CA ASP A 51 -4.45 8.18 -14.80
C ASP A 51 -4.69 9.63 -15.23
N ALA A 52 -3.60 10.33 -15.50
CA ALA A 52 -3.63 11.55 -16.28
C ALA A 52 -3.96 11.17 -17.74
N ASP A 53 -5.17 10.64 -17.94
CA ASP A 53 -5.78 10.50 -19.25
C ASP A 53 -6.40 11.86 -19.60
N GLY A 54 -5.69 12.64 -20.42
CA GLY A 54 -6.19 13.93 -20.86
C GLY A 54 -5.10 14.85 -21.39
N GLY A 55 -4.67 14.62 -22.63
CA GLY A 55 -3.90 15.63 -23.36
C GLY A 55 -2.97 15.14 -24.46
N SER A 56 -3.41 14.22 -25.32
CA SER A 56 -2.91 14.30 -26.71
C SER A 56 -3.94 15.10 -27.50
N ASP A 57 -3.69 16.40 -27.59
CA ASP A 57 -4.27 17.27 -28.61
C ASP A 57 -3.46 17.03 -29.91
N PRO A 58 -4.02 16.38 -30.95
CA PRO A 58 -3.41 16.40 -32.27
C PRO A 58 -3.75 17.75 -32.90
N THR A 59 -2.82 18.69 -32.81
CA THR A 59 -2.94 19.98 -33.51
C THR A 59 -2.82 19.73 -35.03
N PRO A 60 -3.69 20.32 -35.88
CA PRO A 60 -3.79 20.01 -37.31
C PRO A 60 -2.58 20.44 -38.16
#